data_AF-A0A0W0ZU68-F1
#
_entry.id   AF-A0A0W0ZU68-F1
#
_cell.length_a   1.000
_cell.length_b   1.000
_cell.length_c   1.000
_cell.angle_alpha   90.00
_cell.angle_beta   90.00
_cell.angle_gamma   90.00
#
_symmetry.space_group_name_H-M   'P 1'
#
loop_
_entity.id
_entity.type
_entity.pdbx_description
1 polymer ?
#
loop_
_entity_poly.entity_id
_entity_poly.type
_entity_poly.pdbx_seq_one_letter_code
_entity_poly.pdbx_strand_id
1 'polypeptide(L)'
;MFHVDNSGEGNCMYYAYSISLMYFLRTKNTPQLTEDIFNKLKLKEDDKVSLRTLLSKEPNQEFTSDEIKTIIEPLLGRATRDLAAEHTKDEFKASPQDTPLFTASKYGLEYYFKLQFKTKYSELSELINHEFTHTDFTEAEIYRVSGMNTAMEEFAKTRFLQVREDFNREWAIKEQQLKSKGKWPTEGTLQSQKAHLLDNILRKETVTFFSVDDDKHLKQYKNHLQNESVWGTEETLFVLHRAIQGELMVRNKKGTIDTFYDNEIVLHLHRNGSSPFIQSGSPVMILNNQNNTHWTSKIPDSIFSPKESIEIIQKDYPEEIALFVRESHQRGPRIARALRQMYIKGVEGDEKYSPERCKEIAQKYLNYVKYNNRHFQLTEVTQFLEEMDKLIKNKTAIDKSSTVDSSPKLQVKEVTSQAQITSTGKVMEEVLPVSLETKNESLHIQFVEGLTPVVLEEYPIPNVEFMSKDKSFANKKDKQFTHPYKDEDVTMLYKTIYDWSDSLTDRSFRSLINSSLRKYESKIWGSLWGASRRAEVEGYLKGNCGSKALAMIFMNGEEGSTLNECLFIKIVETIKKEINKYPGMLEEPQYQLISQFNLEEHGAFYLAKMKSHDETISASQRQLQDASSLTC
;
A
#
# COMPACT_ATOMS: atom_id res chain seq x y z
N MET A 1 9.06 -2.31 -21.59
CA MET A 1 9.10 -3.03 -20.31
C MET A 1 9.95 -4.28 -20.43
N PHE A 2 11.05 -4.33 -19.68
CA PHE A 2 12.03 -5.41 -19.70
C PHE A 2 11.55 -6.59 -18.84
N HIS A 3 11.85 -7.83 -19.24
CA HIS A 3 11.36 -9.04 -18.56
C HIS A 3 12.55 -9.86 -18.04
N VAL A 4 12.46 -10.30 -16.78
CA VAL A 4 13.52 -11.09 -16.14
C VAL A 4 12.90 -12.32 -15.51
N ASP A 5 13.38 -13.48 -15.96
CA ASP A 5 12.99 -14.79 -15.43
C ASP A 5 13.92 -15.21 -14.28
N ASN A 6 13.57 -16.29 -13.58
CA ASN A 6 14.32 -16.86 -12.45
C ASN A 6 14.42 -18.39 -12.55
N SER A 7 15.22 -19.01 -11.68
CA SER A 7 15.47 -20.46 -11.68
C SER A 7 14.26 -21.35 -11.34
N GLY A 8 13.23 -20.84 -10.66
CA GLY A 8 11.90 -21.48 -10.64
C GLY A 8 11.68 -22.71 -9.73
N GLU A 9 12.47 -22.93 -8.68
CA GLU A 9 12.40 -24.16 -7.85
C GLU A 9 11.40 -24.07 -6.66
N GLY A 10 10.16 -23.63 -6.92
CA GLY A 10 9.16 -23.38 -5.87
C GLY A 10 9.34 -22.05 -5.11
N ASN A 11 10.46 -21.36 -5.35
CA ASN A 11 10.79 -20.04 -4.80
C ASN A 11 10.51 -18.87 -5.77
N CYS A 12 9.87 -19.14 -6.92
CA CYS A 12 9.76 -18.17 -8.02
C CYS A 12 9.16 -16.82 -7.61
N MET A 13 8.20 -16.78 -6.69
CA MET A 13 7.61 -15.52 -6.19
C MET A 13 8.67 -14.66 -5.48
N TYR A 14 9.43 -15.27 -4.57
CA TYR A 14 10.48 -14.60 -3.78
C TYR A 14 11.65 -14.17 -4.66
N TYR A 15 12.05 -15.00 -5.63
CA TYR A 15 13.08 -14.64 -6.60
C TYR A 15 12.63 -13.48 -7.50
N ALA A 16 11.42 -13.53 -8.04
CA ALA A 16 10.87 -12.43 -8.83
C ALA A 16 10.77 -11.12 -8.02
N TYR A 17 10.33 -11.20 -6.76
CA TYR A 17 10.32 -10.06 -5.85
C TYR A 17 11.72 -9.48 -5.65
N SER A 18 12.69 -10.35 -5.35
CA SER A 18 14.08 -9.98 -5.11
C SER A 18 14.75 -9.32 -6.31
N ILE A 19 14.55 -9.87 -7.51
CA ILE A 19 15.05 -9.30 -8.77
C ILE A 19 14.45 -7.91 -9.00
N SER A 20 13.12 -7.79 -8.88
CA SER A 20 12.42 -6.51 -9.05
C SER A 20 12.90 -5.46 -8.03
N LEU A 21 13.13 -5.87 -6.79
CA LEU A 21 13.65 -5.03 -5.71
C LEU A 21 15.07 -4.55 -6.02
N MET A 22 15.96 -5.42 -6.50
CA MET A 22 17.33 -5.04 -6.85
C MET A 22 17.39 -4.01 -7.98
N TYR A 23 16.53 -4.14 -9.01
CA TYR A 23 16.40 -3.10 -10.03
C TYR A 23 15.91 -1.78 -9.45
N PHE A 24 14.87 -1.82 -8.60
CA PHE A 24 14.36 -0.63 -7.93
C PHE A 24 15.41 0.08 -7.07
N LEU A 25 16.12 -0.66 -6.22
CA LEU A 25 17.15 -0.12 -5.32
C LEU A 25 18.29 0.52 -6.10
N ARG A 26 18.74 -0.13 -7.19
CA ARG A 26 19.80 0.41 -8.06
C ARG A 26 19.38 1.74 -8.70
N THR A 27 18.15 1.82 -9.20
CA THR A 27 17.65 3.04 -9.83
C THR A 27 17.42 4.18 -8.84
N LYS A 28 16.99 3.87 -7.60
CA LYS A 28 16.84 4.87 -6.54
C LYS A 28 18.18 5.37 -6.01
N ASN A 29 19.22 4.53 -6.04
CA ASN A 29 20.59 4.86 -5.64
C ASN A 29 20.68 5.66 -4.32
N THR A 30 19.90 5.24 -3.31
CA THR A 30 19.83 5.91 -2.01
C THR A 30 20.38 4.96 -0.95
N PRO A 31 21.60 5.18 -0.41
CA PRO A 31 22.22 4.25 0.52
C PRO A 31 21.38 3.95 1.78
N GLN A 32 20.68 4.95 2.31
CA GLN A 32 19.81 4.80 3.48
C GLN A 32 18.65 3.84 3.21
N LEU A 33 17.92 4.05 2.11
CA LEU A 33 16.81 3.18 1.68
C LEU A 33 17.28 1.72 1.51
N THR A 34 18.41 1.52 0.85
CA THR A 34 19.02 0.19 0.66
C THR A 34 19.34 -0.46 1.99
N GLU A 35 19.95 0.29 2.91
CA GLU A 35 20.33 -0.22 4.23
C GLU A 35 19.12 -0.59 5.09
N ASP A 36 18.08 0.26 5.10
CA ASP A 36 16.85 0.00 5.84
C ASP A 36 16.16 -1.28 5.35
N ILE A 37 16.11 -1.49 4.03
CA ILE A 37 15.55 -2.70 3.44
C ILE A 37 16.41 -3.94 3.75
N PHE A 38 17.75 -3.83 3.66
CA PHE A 38 18.65 -4.92 4.02
C PHE A 38 18.56 -5.30 5.50
N ASN A 39 18.33 -4.32 6.38
CA ASN A 39 18.10 -4.54 7.81
C ASN A 39 16.78 -5.24 8.09
N LYS A 40 15.68 -4.85 7.42
CA LYS A 40 14.39 -5.57 7.49
C LYS A 40 14.52 -7.02 7.06
N LEU A 41 15.31 -7.26 6.02
CA LEU A 41 15.62 -8.60 5.51
C LEU A 41 16.62 -9.38 6.40
N LYS A 42 17.16 -8.76 7.46
CA LYS A 42 18.13 -9.36 8.39
C LYS A 42 19.35 -9.96 7.68
N LEU A 43 19.81 -9.32 6.62
CA LEU A 43 20.98 -9.77 5.85
C LEU A 43 22.26 -9.61 6.67
N LYS A 44 23.20 -10.56 6.52
CA LYS A 44 24.54 -10.45 7.10
C LYS A 44 25.37 -9.43 6.33
N GLU A 45 26.39 -8.87 6.96
CA GLU A 45 27.18 -7.80 6.33
C GLU A 45 27.87 -8.27 5.03
N ASP A 46 28.38 -9.50 4.98
CA ASP A 46 28.98 -10.07 3.76
C ASP A 46 27.97 -10.17 2.61
N ASP A 47 26.72 -10.54 2.91
CA ASP A 47 25.63 -10.60 1.94
C ASP A 47 25.28 -9.20 1.45
N LYS A 48 25.20 -8.22 2.36
CA LYS A 48 24.97 -6.82 2.02
C LYS A 48 26.07 -6.28 1.11
N VAL A 49 27.35 -6.57 1.41
CA VAL A 49 28.49 -6.15 0.57
C VAL A 49 28.37 -6.72 -0.84
N SER A 50 28.02 -8.00 -0.96
CA SER A 50 27.81 -8.67 -2.25
C SER A 50 26.70 -8.00 -3.06
N LEU A 51 25.56 -7.69 -2.43
CA LEU A 51 24.44 -7.02 -3.09
C LEU A 51 24.77 -5.55 -3.42
N ARG A 52 25.44 -4.80 -2.54
CA ARG A 52 25.88 -3.42 -2.81
C ARG A 52 26.84 -3.36 -4.01
N THR A 53 27.68 -4.38 -4.20
CA THR A 53 28.55 -4.51 -5.38
C THR A 53 27.74 -4.67 -6.67
N LEU A 54 26.61 -5.37 -6.62
CA LEU A 54 25.69 -5.41 -7.77
C LEU A 54 24.97 -4.08 -7.98
N LEU A 55 24.56 -3.41 -6.90
CA LEU A 55 23.90 -2.10 -6.98
C LEU A 55 24.83 -0.98 -7.52
N SER A 56 26.15 -1.13 -7.45
CA SER A 56 27.10 -0.16 -8.01
C SER A 56 27.36 -0.33 -9.51
N LYS A 57 26.81 -1.37 -10.15
CA LYS A 57 26.88 -1.54 -11.61
C LYS A 57 26.16 -0.40 -12.33
N GLU A 58 26.60 -0.13 -13.56
CA GLU A 58 25.99 0.89 -14.43
C GLU A 58 24.46 0.71 -14.51
N PRO A 59 23.65 1.76 -14.27
CA PRO A 59 22.19 1.63 -14.18
C PRO A 59 21.52 1.07 -15.44
N ASN A 60 22.13 1.26 -16.61
CA ASN A 60 21.67 0.78 -17.91
C ASN A 60 22.17 -0.64 -18.25
N GLN A 61 23.01 -1.24 -17.41
CA GLN A 61 23.46 -2.62 -17.58
C GLN A 61 22.51 -3.60 -16.89
N GLU A 62 22.07 -4.63 -17.60
CA GLU A 62 21.26 -5.71 -17.02
C GLU A 62 22.05 -6.49 -15.96
N PHE A 63 21.35 -6.97 -14.92
CA PHE A 63 21.90 -8.07 -14.11
C PHE A 63 21.98 -9.32 -14.96
N THR A 64 23.13 -9.98 -14.97
CA THR A 64 23.32 -11.19 -15.77
C THR A 64 22.58 -12.37 -15.14
N SER A 65 22.29 -13.41 -15.94
CA SER A 65 21.70 -14.64 -15.38
C SER A 65 22.59 -15.28 -14.31
N ASP A 66 23.91 -15.10 -14.38
CA ASP A 66 24.84 -15.64 -13.40
C ASP A 66 24.73 -14.88 -12.07
N GLU A 67 24.72 -13.55 -12.12
CA GLU A 67 24.52 -12.70 -10.93
C GLU A 67 23.17 -12.96 -10.25
N ILE A 68 22.12 -13.14 -11.06
CA ILE A 68 20.79 -13.48 -10.55
C ILE A 68 20.85 -14.82 -9.80
N LYS A 69 21.37 -15.88 -10.43
CA LYS A 69 21.35 -17.25 -9.88
C LYS A 69 22.33 -17.46 -8.73
N THR A 70 23.46 -16.77 -8.73
CA THR A 70 24.55 -17.03 -7.76
C THR A 70 24.56 -16.04 -6.60
N ILE A 71 23.94 -14.87 -6.75
CA ILE A 71 23.95 -13.82 -5.72
C ILE A 71 22.53 -13.41 -5.33
N ILE A 72 21.70 -12.96 -6.27
CA ILE A 72 20.38 -12.39 -5.94
C ILE A 72 19.45 -13.46 -5.37
N GLU A 73 19.24 -14.56 -6.09
CA GLU A 73 18.31 -15.63 -5.70
C GLU A 73 18.70 -16.30 -4.37
N PRO A 74 19.96 -16.74 -4.14
CA PRO A 74 20.32 -17.43 -2.91
C PRO A 74 20.27 -16.54 -1.66
N LEU A 75 20.64 -15.25 -1.80
CA LEU A 75 20.68 -14.32 -0.67
C LEU A 75 19.28 -13.76 -0.37
N LEU A 76 18.63 -13.18 -1.37
CA LEU A 76 17.38 -12.46 -1.17
C LEU A 76 16.16 -13.37 -1.23
N GLY A 77 16.19 -14.47 -1.98
CA GLY A 77 15.07 -15.41 -2.02
C GLY A 77 14.76 -16.03 -0.67
N ARG A 78 15.79 -16.45 0.06
CA ARG A 78 15.65 -16.96 1.43
C ARG A 78 15.21 -15.85 2.40
N ALA A 79 15.88 -14.71 2.37
CA ALA A 79 15.61 -13.60 3.29
C ALA A 79 14.18 -13.04 3.12
N THR A 80 13.71 -12.89 1.88
CA THR A 80 12.34 -12.44 1.60
C THR A 80 11.30 -13.49 2.01
N ARG A 81 11.56 -14.78 1.81
CA ARG A 81 10.69 -15.87 2.29
C ARG A 81 10.58 -15.86 3.81
N ASP A 82 11.70 -15.79 4.51
CA ASP A 82 11.72 -15.77 5.98
C ASP A 82 11.02 -14.51 6.51
N LEU A 83 11.25 -13.34 5.92
CA LEU A 83 10.57 -12.09 6.29
C LEU A 83 9.05 -12.20 6.10
N ALA A 84 8.59 -12.70 4.95
CA ALA A 84 7.16 -12.80 4.65
C ALA A 84 6.42 -13.70 5.67
N ALA A 85 7.04 -14.83 6.00
CA ALA A 85 6.45 -15.78 6.93
C ALA A 85 6.46 -15.27 8.38
N GLU A 86 7.56 -14.68 8.85
CA GLU A 86 7.60 -14.06 10.18
C GLU A 86 6.60 -12.89 10.26
N HIS A 87 6.54 -12.04 9.24
CA HIS A 87 5.62 -10.91 9.24
C HIS A 87 4.15 -11.34 9.18
N THR A 88 3.83 -12.46 8.53
CA THR A 88 2.48 -13.06 8.57
C THR A 88 2.06 -13.39 10.01
N LYS A 89 2.99 -13.97 10.79
CA LYS A 89 2.76 -14.24 12.21
C LYS A 89 2.65 -12.94 13.01
N ASP A 90 3.52 -11.97 12.76
CA ASP A 90 3.54 -10.70 13.49
C ASP A 90 2.26 -9.89 13.24
N GLU A 91 1.79 -9.80 11.99
CA GLU A 91 0.50 -9.17 11.65
C GLU A 91 -0.67 -9.87 12.37
N PHE A 92 -0.68 -11.21 12.36
CA PHE A 92 -1.72 -11.97 13.06
C PHE A 92 -1.69 -11.72 14.56
N LYS A 93 -0.50 -11.62 15.17
CA LYS A 93 -0.37 -11.31 16.60
C LYS A 93 -0.79 -9.88 16.94
N ALA A 94 -0.51 -8.93 16.06
CA ALA A 94 -0.83 -7.52 16.28
C ALA A 94 -2.33 -7.24 16.13
N SER A 95 -2.96 -7.73 15.06
CA SER A 95 -4.40 -7.58 14.84
C SER A 95 -4.96 -8.78 14.05
N PRO A 96 -5.32 -9.88 14.73
CA PRO A 96 -5.72 -11.12 14.05
C PRO A 96 -6.82 -10.91 13.02
N GLN A 97 -7.86 -10.14 13.38
CA GLN A 97 -9.07 -9.99 12.56
C GLN A 97 -8.84 -9.22 11.26
N ASP A 98 -7.77 -8.43 11.18
CA ASP A 98 -7.42 -7.65 9.99
C ASP A 98 -6.56 -8.47 9.01
N THR A 99 -6.21 -9.71 9.36
CA THR A 99 -5.34 -10.54 8.53
C THR A 99 -6.11 -11.40 7.51
N PRO A 100 -5.50 -11.68 6.35
CA PRO A 100 -6.00 -12.68 5.41
C PRO A 100 -6.15 -14.07 6.05
N LEU A 101 -5.18 -14.47 6.89
CA LEU A 101 -5.18 -15.75 7.58
C LEU A 101 -6.45 -15.94 8.42
N PHE A 102 -6.86 -14.92 9.19
CA PHE A 102 -8.09 -14.96 9.97
C PHE A 102 -9.32 -15.10 9.08
N THR A 103 -9.41 -14.27 8.03
CA THR A 103 -10.57 -14.24 7.13
C THR A 103 -10.78 -15.59 6.45
N ALA A 104 -9.72 -16.19 5.90
CA ALA A 104 -9.77 -17.53 5.33
C ALA A 104 -10.15 -18.56 6.40
N SER A 105 -9.39 -18.63 7.50
CA SER A 105 -9.58 -19.67 8.53
C SER A 105 -10.95 -19.64 9.18
N LYS A 106 -11.53 -18.45 9.39
CA LYS A 106 -12.88 -18.28 9.93
C LYS A 106 -13.90 -19.00 9.05
N TYR A 107 -13.82 -18.84 7.73
CA TYR A 107 -14.73 -19.51 6.79
C TYR A 107 -14.68 -21.04 6.92
N GLY A 108 -13.50 -21.62 7.16
CA GLY A 108 -13.36 -23.06 7.42
C GLY A 108 -13.90 -23.47 8.78
N LEU A 109 -13.55 -22.73 9.84
CA LEU A 109 -14.01 -23.03 11.20
C LEU A 109 -15.52 -22.90 11.34
N GLU A 110 -16.14 -21.89 10.74
CA GLU A 110 -17.61 -21.74 10.72
C GLU A 110 -18.29 -22.96 10.12
N TYR A 111 -17.75 -23.48 9.00
CA TYR A 111 -18.25 -24.70 8.40
C TYR A 111 -18.09 -25.91 9.33
N TYR A 112 -16.94 -26.09 9.97
CA TYR A 112 -16.74 -27.20 10.90
C TYR A 112 -17.65 -27.10 12.14
N PHE A 113 -17.86 -25.91 12.70
CA PHE A 113 -18.83 -25.70 13.77
C PHE A 113 -20.27 -25.99 13.32
N LYS A 114 -20.65 -25.55 12.11
CA LYS A 114 -21.95 -25.86 11.50
C LYS A 114 -22.22 -27.36 11.45
N LEU A 115 -21.22 -28.16 11.05
CA LEU A 115 -21.32 -29.63 11.02
C LEU A 115 -21.57 -30.20 12.42
N GLN A 116 -20.89 -29.69 13.45
CA GLN A 116 -21.11 -30.14 14.83
C GLN A 116 -22.51 -29.78 15.33
N PHE A 117 -23.01 -28.59 15.01
CA PHE A 117 -24.35 -28.14 15.41
C PHE A 117 -25.48 -28.91 14.73
N LYS A 118 -25.31 -29.32 13.47
CA LYS A 118 -26.37 -29.92 12.63
C LYS A 118 -27.11 -31.09 13.27
N THR A 119 -26.44 -31.89 14.09
CA THR A 119 -27.02 -33.13 14.67
C THR A 119 -27.93 -32.89 15.88
N LYS A 120 -27.65 -31.87 16.70
CA LYS A 120 -28.32 -31.66 18.00
C LYS A 120 -28.83 -30.24 18.23
N TYR A 121 -28.32 -29.27 17.46
CA TYR A 121 -28.55 -27.84 17.61
C TYR A 121 -28.77 -27.21 16.23
N SER A 122 -29.75 -27.74 15.48
CA SER A 122 -30.03 -27.33 14.09
C SER A 122 -30.27 -25.81 13.97
N GLU A 123 -30.90 -25.21 14.99
CA GLU A 123 -31.12 -23.76 15.06
C GLU A 123 -29.83 -22.93 14.97
N LEU A 124 -28.71 -23.40 15.54
CA LEU A 124 -27.41 -22.73 15.43
C LEU A 124 -26.73 -23.03 14.09
N SER A 125 -26.91 -24.24 13.58
CA SER A 125 -26.40 -24.65 12.28
C SER A 125 -27.00 -23.79 11.15
N GLU A 126 -28.29 -23.45 11.24
CA GLU A 126 -29.03 -22.62 10.27
C GLU A 126 -28.60 -21.15 10.28
N LEU A 127 -27.92 -20.68 11.33
CA LEU A 127 -27.36 -19.32 11.38
C LEU A 127 -26.09 -19.18 10.53
N ILE A 128 -25.47 -20.30 10.11
CA ILE A 128 -24.28 -20.33 9.27
C ILE A 128 -24.69 -20.75 7.85
N ASN A 129 -24.68 -19.80 6.91
CA ASN A 129 -25.36 -19.91 5.62
C ASN A 129 -24.48 -20.34 4.43
N HIS A 130 -23.26 -20.83 4.66
CA HIS A 130 -22.37 -21.34 3.61
C HIS A 130 -22.05 -22.83 3.80
N GLU A 131 -21.62 -23.48 2.71
CA GLU A 131 -21.30 -24.92 2.65
C GLU A 131 -19.82 -25.17 2.34
N PHE A 132 -18.95 -24.17 2.56
CA PHE A 132 -17.51 -24.26 2.31
C PHE A 132 -17.15 -24.58 0.85
N THR A 133 -17.86 -23.95 -0.09
CA THR A 133 -17.68 -24.17 -1.55
C THR A 133 -17.14 -22.95 -2.30
N HIS A 134 -16.93 -21.83 -1.62
CA HIS A 134 -16.52 -20.58 -2.23
C HIS A 134 -15.01 -20.57 -2.45
N THR A 135 -14.60 -20.63 -3.72
CA THR A 135 -13.20 -20.79 -4.15
C THR A 135 -12.29 -19.72 -3.58
N ASP A 136 -12.77 -18.49 -3.50
CA ASP A 136 -12.02 -17.36 -2.96
C ASP A 136 -11.53 -17.55 -1.52
N PHE A 137 -12.17 -18.43 -0.76
CA PHE A 137 -11.72 -18.84 0.57
C PHE A 137 -11.03 -20.19 0.53
N THR A 138 -11.65 -21.19 -0.12
CA THR A 138 -11.16 -22.59 -0.06
C THR A 138 -9.81 -22.80 -0.76
N GLU A 139 -9.39 -21.88 -1.63
CA GLU A 139 -8.08 -21.91 -2.27
C GLU A 139 -6.97 -21.21 -1.47
N ALA A 140 -7.30 -20.62 -0.31
CA ALA A 140 -6.34 -19.95 0.57
C ALA A 140 -5.24 -20.92 1.06
N GLU A 141 -4.05 -20.38 1.30
CA GLU A 141 -2.85 -21.18 1.58
C GLU A 141 -2.97 -21.98 2.89
N ILE A 142 -3.75 -21.50 3.85
CA ILE A 142 -3.99 -22.19 5.13
C ILE A 142 -4.56 -23.61 4.93
N TYR A 143 -5.35 -23.84 3.89
CA TYR A 143 -5.96 -25.15 3.60
C TYR A 143 -5.01 -26.13 2.90
N ARG A 144 -3.83 -25.65 2.47
CA ARG A 144 -2.75 -26.47 1.91
C ARG A 144 -1.73 -26.89 2.97
N VAL A 145 -1.84 -26.34 4.18
CA VAL A 145 -1.01 -26.76 5.31
C VAL A 145 -1.41 -28.17 5.73
N SER A 146 -0.44 -29.08 5.72
CA SER A 146 -0.65 -30.48 6.09
C SER A 146 -1.30 -30.61 7.47
N GLY A 147 -2.44 -31.30 7.55
CA GLY A 147 -3.17 -31.56 8.79
C GLY A 147 -4.01 -30.40 9.35
N MET A 148 -3.99 -29.21 8.72
CA MET A 148 -4.72 -28.05 9.24
C MET A 148 -6.23 -28.22 9.22
N ASN A 149 -6.79 -28.80 8.15
CA ASN A 149 -8.23 -29.09 8.05
C ASN A 149 -8.70 -30.02 9.17
N THR A 150 -7.94 -31.09 9.42
CA THR A 150 -8.22 -32.03 10.51
C THR A 150 -8.14 -31.34 11.87
N ALA A 151 -7.14 -30.50 12.09
CA ALA A 151 -7.00 -29.74 13.33
C ALA A 151 -8.18 -28.77 13.56
N MET A 152 -8.65 -28.08 12.51
CA MET A 152 -9.84 -27.22 12.59
C MET A 152 -11.11 -28.01 12.91
N GLU A 153 -11.29 -29.18 12.30
CA GLU A 153 -12.42 -30.07 12.57
C GLU A 153 -12.41 -30.58 14.02
N GLU A 154 -11.26 -31.08 14.50
CA GLU A 154 -11.08 -31.55 15.88
C GLU A 154 -11.28 -30.43 16.90
N PHE A 155 -10.78 -29.23 16.60
CA PHE A 155 -11.01 -28.05 17.40
C PHE A 155 -12.52 -27.71 17.49
N ALA A 156 -13.22 -27.64 16.37
CA ALA A 156 -14.67 -27.38 16.38
C ALA A 156 -15.43 -28.47 17.16
N LYS A 157 -15.08 -29.75 16.97
CA LYS A 157 -15.66 -30.89 17.68
C LYS A 157 -15.46 -30.85 19.19
N THR A 158 -14.33 -30.31 19.67
CA THR A 158 -14.06 -30.19 21.11
C THR A 158 -14.70 -28.94 21.71
N ARG A 159 -14.88 -27.87 20.92
CA ARG A 159 -15.33 -26.55 21.41
C ARG A 159 -16.82 -26.26 21.25
N PHE A 160 -17.55 -26.96 20.37
CA PHE A 160 -18.92 -26.58 20.01
C PHE A 160 -19.91 -26.52 21.20
N LEU A 161 -19.75 -27.35 22.23
CA LEU A 161 -20.59 -27.28 23.42
C LEU A 161 -20.39 -25.98 24.20
N GLN A 162 -19.13 -25.54 24.33
CA GLN A 162 -18.79 -24.27 24.98
C GLN A 162 -19.34 -23.09 24.17
N VAL A 163 -19.15 -23.11 22.84
CA VAL A 163 -19.70 -22.07 21.93
C VAL A 163 -21.21 -21.94 22.08
N ARG A 164 -21.92 -23.07 22.16
CA ARG A 164 -23.37 -23.08 22.39
C ARG A 164 -23.74 -22.48 23.75
N GLU A 165 -23.01 -22.82 24.81
CA GLU A 165 -23.27 -22.26 26.14
C GLU A 165 -23.02 -20.76 26.20
N ASP A 166 -21.95 -20.29 25.57
CA ASP A 166 -21.64 -18.87 25.43
C ASP A 166 -22.73 -18.14 24.63
N PHE A 167 -23.17 -18.73 23.51
CA PHE A 167 -24.28 -18.21 22.72
C PHE A 167 -25.57 -18.10 23.55
N ASN A 168 -25.96 -19.17 24.25
CA ASN A 168 -27.19 -19.18 25.05
C ASN A 168 -27.14 -18.14 26.17
N ARG A 169 -25.99 -18.00 26.83
CA ARG A 169 -25.77 -17.01 27.88
C ARG A 169 -25.88 -15.59 27.34
N GLU A 170 -25.14 -15.26 26.27
CA GLU A 170 -25.15 -13.92 25.68
C GLU A 170 -26.51 -13.58 25.04
N TRP A 171 -27.18 -14.58 24.44
CA TRP A 171 -28.50 -14.41 23.87
C TRP A 171 -29.55 -14.16 24.95
N ALA A 172 -29.52 -14.87 26.08
CA ALA A 172 -30.44 -14.63 27.19
C ALA A 172 -30.33 -13.19 27.74
N ILE A 173 -29.10 -12.66 27.84
CA ILE A 173 -28.86 -11.26 28.24
C ILE A 173 -29.46 -10.30 27.20
N LYS A 174 -29.18 -10.52 25.92
CA LYS A 174 -29.70 -9.68 24.83
C LYS A 174 -31.23 -9.74 24.74
N GLU A 175 -31.81 -10.91 24.94
CA GLU A 175 -33.25 -11.13 24.97
C GLU A 175 -33.92 -10.31 26.08
N GLN A 176 -33.37 -10.32 27.30
CA GLN A 176 -33.87 -9.49 28.41
C GLN A 176 -33.81 -7.99 28.08
N GLN A 177 -32.73 -7.54 27.43
CA GLN A 177 -32.59 -6.15 26.98
C GLN A 177 -33.61 -5.75 25.89
N LEU A 178 -34.04 -6.70 25.06
CA LEU A 178 -35.10 -6.47 24.07
C LEU A 178 -36.48 -6.41 24.74
N LYS A 179 -36.74 -7.30 25.71
CA LYS A 179 -38.00 -7.29 26.51
C LYS A 179 -38.19 -5.95 27.24
N SER A 180 -37.13 -5.37 27.78
CA SER A 180 -37.21 -4.09 28.52
C SER A 180 -37.47 -2.86 27.64
N LYS A 181 -37.24 -2.94 26.32
CA LYS A 181 -37.47 -1.84 25.35
C LYS A 181 -38.91 -1.75 24.82
N GLY A 182 -39.84 -2.57 25.32
CA GLY A 182 -41.28 -2.44 25.10
C GLY A 182 -41.81 -2.82 23.71
N LYS A 183 -40.95 -2.98 22.69
CA LYS A 183 -41.33 -3.48 21.36
C LYS A 183 -40.50 -4.71 20.99
N TRP A 184 -41.17 -5.85 20.85
CA TRP A 184 -40.54 -7.10 20.44
C TRP A 184 -40.12 -7.03 18.96
N PRO A 185 -38.88 -7.40 18.60
CA PRO A 185 -38.44 -7.40 17.21
C PRO A 185 -39.18 -8.45 16.36
N THR A 186 -39.14 -8.27 15.04
CA THR A 186 -39.65 -9.28 14.09
C THR A 186 -38.75 -10.53 14.09
N GLU A 187 -39.27 -11.67 13.64
CA GLU A 187 -38.50 -12.92 13.56
C GLU A 187 -37.22 -12.76 12.72
N GLY A 188 -37.30 -12.09 11.56
CA GLY A 188 -36.12 -11.82 10.74
C GLY A 188 -35.08 -10.95 11.45
N THR A 189 -35.52 -9.98 12.26
CA THR A 189 -34.61 -9.18 13.09
C THR A 189 -33.97 -10.02 14.20
N LEU A 190 -34.72 -10.92 14.84
CA LEU A 190 -34.17 -11.83 15.86
C LEU A 190 -33.15 -12.78 15.25
N GLN A 191 -33.44 -13.36 14.09
CA GLN A 191 -32.53 -14.25 13.38
C GLN A 191 -31.23 -13.55 12.99
N SER A 192 -31.30 -12.33 12.44
CA SER A 192 -30.11 -11.51 12.15
C SER A 192 -29.28 -11.21 13.40
N GLN A 193 -29.94 -10.87 14.53
CA GLN A 193 -29.23 -10.60 15.79
C GLN A 193 -28.60 -11.85 16.40
N LYS A 194 -29.23 -13.02 16.26
CA LYS A 194 -28.65 -14.32 16.64
C LYS A 194 -27.46 -14.67 15.75
N ALA A 195 -27.58 -14.51 14.44
CA ALA A 195 -26.49 -14.76 13.50
C ALA A 195 -25.27 -13.88 13.82
N HIS A 196 -25.47 -12.58 14.04
CA HIS A 196 -24.39 -11.66 14.45
C HIS A 196 -23.77 -12.05 15.80
N LEU A 197 -24.58 -12.53 16.75
CA LEU A 197 -24.06 -12.97 18.04
C LEU A 197 -23.16 -14.22 17.88
N LEU A 198 -23.63 -15.20 17.11
CA LEU A 198 -22.85 -16.40 16.82
C LEU A 198 -21.57 -16.05 16.05
N ASP A 199 -21.64 -15.19 15.03
CA ASP A 199 -20.48 -14.67 14.29
C ASP A 199 -19.41 -14.10 15.24
N ASN A 200 -19.80 -13.24 16.18
CA ASN A 200 -18.88 -12.67 17.16
C ASN A 200 -18.18 -13.72 18.03
N ILE A 201 -18.88 -14.79 18.42
CA ILE A 201 -18.30 -15.88 19.21
C ILE A 201 -17.32 -16.68 18.33
N LEU A 202 -17.71 -17.02 17.10
CA LEU A 202 -16.87 -17.77 16.17
C LEU A 202 -15.62 -16.99 15.72
N ARG A 203 -15.69 -15.67 15.64
CA ARG A 203 -14.51 -14.80 15.47
C ARG A 203 -13.51 -14.99 16.62
N LYS A 204 -13.98 -15.02 17.88
CA LYS A 204 -13.10 -15.27 19.03
C LYS A 204 -12.49 -16.66 18.97
N GLU A 205 -13.30 -17.68 18.68
CA GLU A 205 -12.81 -19.06 18.55
C GLU A 205 -11.79 -19.23 17.42
N THR A 206 -11.90 -18.47 16.33
CA THR A 206 -10.89 -18.44 15.27
C THR A 206 -9.54 -17.94 15.78
N VAL A 207 -9.52 -16.89 16.60
CA VAL A 207 -8.29 -16.41 17.25
C VAL A 207 -7.78 -17.42 18.27
N THR A 208 -8.67 -18.04 19.03
CA THR A 208 -8.33 -19.09 20.00
C THR A 208 -7.65 -20.26 19.32
N PHE A 209 -8.16 -20.74 18.18
CA PHE A 209 -7.55 -21.83 17.40
C PHE A 209 -6.07 -21.57 17.10
N PHE A 210 -5.70 -20.34 16.76
CA PHE A 210 -4.30 -19.99 16.49
C PHE A 210 -3.46 -19.72 17.74
N SER A 211 -4.09 -19.52 18.90
CA SER A 211 -3.43 -19.18 20.17
C SER A 211 -3.28 -20.38 21.12
N VAL A 212 -3.88 -21.54 20.80
CA VAL A 212 -3.74 -22.75 21.62
C VAL A 212 -2.30 -23.27 21.64
N ASP A 213 -1.95 -23.96 22.73
CA ASP A 213 -0.69 -24.68 22.90
C ASP A 213 0.56 -23.87 22.50
N ASP A 214 0.64 -22.63 23.00
CA ASP A 214 1.72 -21.68 22.66
C ASP A 214 1.81 -21.45 21.14
N ASP A 215 0.70 -21.00 20.55
CA ASP A 215 0.57 -20.66 19.13
C ASP A 215 0.88 -21.80 18.15
N LYS A 216 0.61 -23.06 18.54
CA LYS A 216 0.98 -24.25 17.75
C LYS A 216 0.57 -24.14 16.29
N HIS A 217 -0.68 -23.79 16.01
CA HIS A 217 -1.20 -23.73 14.63
C HIS A 217 -0.70 -22.51 13.86
N LEU A 218 -0.46 -21.39 14.53
CA LEU A 218 0.14 -20.20 13.90
C LEU A 218 1.60 -20.46 13.53
N LYS A 219 2.36 -21.11 14.42
CA LYS A 219 3.73 -21.57 14.16
C LYS A 219 3.78 -22.59 13.02
N GLN A 220 2.79 -23.50 12.95
CA GLN A 220 2.67 -24.46 11.85
C GLN A 220 2.46 -23.75 10.50
N TYR A 221 1.57 -22.76 10.43
CA TYR A 221 1.37 -21.97 9.21
C TYR A 221 2.63 -21.19 8.83
N LYS A 222 3.26 -20.52 9.79
CA LYS A 222 4.52 -19.80 9.60
C LYS A 222 5.62 -20.71 9.04
N ASN A 223 5.81 -21.88 9.63
CA ASN A 223 6.83 -22.84 9.20
C ASN A 223 6.53 -23.41 7.80
N HIS A 224 5.25 -23.59 7.47
CA HIS A 224 4.82 -23.97 6.11
C HIS A 224 5.24 -22.92 5.09
N LEU A 225 4.98 -21.62 5.35
CA LEU A 225 5.39 -20.54 4.46
C LEU A 225 6.92 -20.41 4.33
N GLN A 226 7.69 -20.74 5.39
CA GLN A 226 9.16 -20.74 5.38
C GLN A 226 9.78 -21.91 4.60
N ASN A 227 9.01 -22.92 4.23
CA ASN A 227 9.53 -24.10 3.54
C ASN A 227 9.80 -23.79 2.06
N GLU A 228 11.03 -24.02 1.59
CA GLU A 228 11.47 -23.73 0.21
C GLU A 228 10.66 -24.47 -0.87
N SER A 229 10.06 -25.61 -0.52
CA SER A 229 9.20 -26.37 -1.43
C SER A 229 7.78 -25.82 -1.59
N VAL A 230 7.37 -24.86 -0.76
CA VAL A 230 6.02 -24.25 -0.78
C VAL A 230 6.02 -23.05 -1.71
N TRP A 231 5.08 -23.05 -2.67
CA TRP A 231 4.94 -21.96 -3.63
C TRP A 231 4.40 -20.70 -2.96
N GLY A 232 5.02 -19.56 -3.25
CA GLY A 232 4.52 -18.27 -2.77
C GLY A 232 3.19 -17.89 -3.44
N THR A 233 2.22 -17.46 -2.63
CA THR A 233 0.92 -16.97 -3.08
C THR A 233 0.88 -15.44 -3.13
N GLU A 234 -0.18 -14.90 -3.75
CA GLU A 234 -0.46 -13.46 -3.74
C GLU A 234 -0.68 -12.92 -2.31
N GLU A 235 -1.31 -13.71 -1.44
CA GLU A 235 -1.47 -13.38 -0.02
C GLU A 235 -0.12 -13.07 0.63
N THR A 236 0.84 -14.00 0.49
CA THR A 236 2.17 -13.86 1.08
C THR A 236 3.00 -12.77 0.41
N LEU A 237 2.82 -12.53 -0.90
CA LEU A 237 3.45 -11.42 -1.62
C LEU A 237 3.08 -10.06 -1.01
N PHE A 238 1.79 -9.83 -0.70
CA PHE A 238 1.37 -8.55 -0.14
C PHE A 238 1.82 -8.37 1.31
N VAL A 239 1.87 -9.45 2.11
CA VAL A 239 2.49 -9.42 3.45
C VAL A 239 3.96 -9.05 3.37
N LEU A 240 4.72 -9.70 2.48
CA LEU A 240 6.13 -9.39 2.23
C LEU A 240 6.31 -7.92 1.85
N HIS A 241 5.46 -7.43 0.95
CA HIS A 241 5.57 -6.07 0.45
C HIS A 241 5.32 -5.03 1.56
N ARG A 242 4.29 -5.23 2.39
CA ARG A 242 4.06 -4.40 3.59
C ARG A 242 5.26 -4.41 4.54
N ALA A 243 5.84 -5.59 4.78
CA ALA A 243 7.03 -5.73 5.62
C ALA A 243 8.22 -4.92 5.09
N ILE A 244 8.48 -4.97 3.78
CA ILE A 244 9.57 -4.25 3.13
C ILE A 244 9.36 -2.73 3.21
N GLN A 245 8.15 -2.25 2.95
CA GLN A 245 7.83 -0.84 3.07
C GLN A 245 7.86 -0.32 4.51
N GLY A 246 7.77 -1.23 5.50
CA GLY A 246 7.53 -0.86 6.89
C GLY A 246 6.16 -0.23 7.06
N GLU A 247 5.13 -0.87 6.49
CA GLU A 247 3.75 -0.40 6.64
C GLU A 247 3.33 -0.47 8.12
N LEU A 248 2.81 0.63 8.65
CA LEU A 248 2.30 0.74 10.00
C LEU A 248 0.91 1.35 9.99
N MET A 249 -0.06 0.60 10.51
CA MET A 249 -1.41 1.07 10.74
C MET A 249 -1.52 1.61 12.17
N VAL A 250 -1.64 2.94 12.31
CA VAL A 250 -1.68 3.61 13.62
C VAL A 250 -3.03 4.25 13.82
N ARG A 251 -3.68 3.92 14.94
CA ARG A 251 -4.91 4.61 15.34
C ARG A 251 -4.55 6.00 15.84
N ASN A 252 -5.04 7.02 15.15
CA ASN A 252 -4.75 8.41 15.50
C ASN A 252 -5.66 8.91 16.64
N LYS A 253 -5.44 10.16 17.08
CA LYS A 253 -6.22 10.80 18.16
C LYS A 253 -7.72 10.92 17.86
N LYS A 254 -8.13 10.80 16.60
CA LYS A 254 -9.54 10.82 16.15
C LYS A 254 -10.18 9.43 16.17
N GLY A 255 -9.42 8.39 16.50
CA GLY A 255 -9.87 7.00 16.50
C GLY A 255 -9.91 6.36 15.10
N THR A 256 -9.49 7.04 14.03
CA THR A 256 -9.32 6.44 12.69
C THR A 256 -7.94 5.79 12.56
N ILE A 257 -7.77 4.86 11.62
CA ILE A 257 -6.49 4.22 11.33
C ILE A 257 -5.84 4.96 10.16
N ASP A 258 -4.66 5.52 10.38
CA ASP A 258 -3.81 6.08 9.34
C ASP A 258 -2.72 5.05 8.98
N THR A 259 -2.39 4.94 7.70
CA THR A 259 -1.33 4.07 7.20
C THR A 259 -0.08 4.88 6.92
N PHE A 260 1.04 4.47 7.50
CA PHE A 260 2.35 5.06 7.31
C PHE A 260 3.31 4.05 6.68
N TYR A 261 4.32 4.54 5.98
CA TYR A 261 5.37 3.74 5.37
C TYR A 261 6.72 4.33 5.73
N ASP A 262 7.69 3.50 6.07
CA ASP A 262 9.09 3.95 6.11
C ASP A 262 9.54 4.32 4.69
N ASN A 263 9.23 3.45 3.71
CA ASN A 263 9.59 3.61 2.31
C ASN A 263 8.45 3.12 1.41
N GLU A 264 7.72 4.05 0.79
CA GLU A 264 6.63 3.72 -0.14
C GLU A 264 7.17 3.22 -1.49
N ILE A 265 6.72 2.04 -1.92
CA ILE A 265 7.17 1.35 -3.14
C ILE A 265 5.95 0.86 -3.91
N VAL A 266 5.56 1.53 -4.98
CA VAL A 266 4.39 1.11 -5.77
C VAL A 266 4.64 -0.23 -6.49
N LEU A 267 4.05 -1.32 -5.96
CA LEU A 267 4.03 -2.65 -6.55
C LEU A 267 2.75 -2.89 -7.37
N HIS A 268 2.93 -3.36 -8.60
CA HIS A 268 1.84 -3.83 -9.46
C HIS A 268 1.95 -5.34 -9.68
N LEU A 269 0.79 -6.01 -9.75
CA LEU A 269 0.67 -7.43 -10.07
C LEU A 269 0.09 -7.60 -11.48
N HIS A 270 0.82 -8.26 -12.37
CA HIS A 270 0.38 -8.64 -13.70
C HIS A 270 0.01 -10.12 -13.74
N ARG A 271 -0.93 -10.47 -14.64
CA ARG A 271 -1.30 -11.87 -14.92
C ARG A 271 -1.06 -12.16 -16.39
N ASN A 272 -0.32 -13.23 -16.69
CA ASN A 272 -0.02 -13.68 -18.05
C ASN A 272 0.50 -12.55 -18.95
N GLY A 273 1.40 -11.75 -18.38
CA GLY A 273 2.03 -10.61 -19.04
C GLY A 273 1.16 -9.36 -19.13
N SER A 274 -0.12 -9.42 -18.78
CA SER A 274 -1.05 -8.31 -18.89
C SER A 274 -1.14 -7.54 -17.57
N SER A 275 -1.09 -6.21 -17.67
CA SER A 275 -1.48 -5.34 -16.56
C SER A 275 -2.99 -5.46 -16.35
N PRO A 276 -3.49 -5.61 -15.11
CA PRO A 276 -4.91 -5.53 -14.86
C PRO A 276 -5.44 -4.13 -15.19
N PHE A 277 -6.72 -4.05 -15.54
CA PHE A 277 -7.35 -2.82 -16.02
C PHE A 277 -7.29 -1.64 -15.02
N ILE A 278 -7.10 -1.90 -13.73
CA ILE A 278 -7.11 -0.89 -12.67
C ILE A 278 -5.98 -1.17 -11.68
N GLN A 279 -4.92 -0.37 -11.73
CA GLN A 279 -3.90 -0.23 -10.69
C GLN A 279 -3.57 1.25 -10.52
N SER A 280 -3.42 1.70 -9.28
CA SER A 280 -3.11 3.09 -8.95
C SER A 280 -1.61 3.37 -8.97
N GLY A 281 -1.25 4.59 -9.37
CA GLY A 281 0.14 5.04 -9.42
C GLY A 281 0.94 4.44 -10.58
N SER A 282 2.13 5.00 -10.82
CA SER A 282 3.09 4.43 -11.76
C SER A 282 3.92 3.37 -11.04
N PRO A 283 3.96 2.12 -11.51
CA PRO A 283 4.68 1.07 -10.81
C PRO A 283 6.18 1.30 -10.84
N VAL A 284 6.82 1.01 -9.73
CA VAL A 284 8.29 0.92 -9.61
C VAL A 284 8.75 -0.53 -9.43
N MET A 285 7.83 -1.44 -9.11
CA MET A 285 8.01 -2.88 -9.15
C MET A 285 6.80 -3.54 -9.80
N ILE A 286 7.03 -4.55 -10.64
CA ILE A 286 5.93 -5.34 -11.23
C ILE A 286 6.28 -6.82 -11.13
N LEU A 287 5.44 -7.58 -10.42
CA LEU A 287 5.48 -9.04 -10.47
C LEU A 287 4.44 -9.56 -11.45
N ASN A 288 4.80 -10.62 -12.17
CA ASN A 288 3.94 -11.24 -13.15
C ASN A 288 3.71 -12.72 -12.81
N ASN A 289 2.46 -13.05 -12.46
CA ASN A 289 2.01 -14.41 -12.27
C ASN A 289 1.65 -15.03 -13.63
N GLN A 290 2.28 -16.14 -13.97
CA GLN A 290 2.06 -16.89 -15.20
C GLN A 290 1.29 -18.17 -14.87
N ASN A 291 0.01 -18.19 -15.28
CA ASN A 291 -0.91 -19.33 -15.17
C ASN A 291 -1.01 -19.94 -13.77
N ASN A 292 -0.82 -19.16 -12.70
CA ASN A 292 -0.75 -19.64 -11.31
C ASN A 292 0.34 -20.71 -11.06
N THR A 293 1.34 -20.82 -11.95
CA THR A 293 2.41 -21.83 -11.85
C THR A 293 3.81 -21.25 -11.76
N HIS A 294 4.00 -20.02 -12.21
CA HIS A 294 5.31 -19.38 -12.20
C HIS A 294 5.19 -17.88 -11.94
N TRP A 295 6.22 -17.31 -11.34
CA TRP A 295 6.32 -15.89 -11.01
C TRP A 295 7.56 -15.32 -11.66
N THR A 296 7.43 -14.14 -12.24
CA THR A 296 8.50 -13.49 -13.01
C THR A 296 8.53 -11.99 -12.75
N SER A 297 9.65 -11.34 -13.06
CA SER A 297 9.80 -9.90 -12.90
C SER A 297 9.51 -9.18 -14.20
N LYS A 298 8.78 -8.07 -14.11
CA LYS A 298 8.67 -7.08 -15.19
C LYS A 298 9.24 -5.76 -14.72
N ILE A 299 10.29 -5.28 -15.35
CA ILE A 299 10.97 -4.05 -14.94
C ILE A 299 10.37 -2.89 -15.74
N PRO A 300 9.74 -1.89 -15.06
CA PRO A 300 9.20 -0.71 -15.72
C PRO A 300 10.28 0.06 -16.49
N ASP A 301 9.92 0.68 -17.61
CA ASP A 301 10.87 1.45 -18.41
C ASP A 301 11.40 2.69 -17.65
N SER A 302 10.61 3.20 -16.70
CA SER A 302 11.05 4.25 -15.76
C SER A 302 12.07 3.78 -14.72
N ILE A 303 12.27 2.47 -14.58
CA ILE A 303 13.23 1.86 -13.66
C ILE A 303 14.47 1.40 -14.41
N PHE A 304 14.30 0.78 -15.58
CA PHE A 304 15.40 0.26 -16.36
C PHE A 304 15.13 0.35 -17.86
N SER A 305 16.08 0.93 -18.60
CA SER A 305 16.07 0.95 -20.07
C SER A 305 17.47 0.57 -20.58
N PRO A 306 17.63 -0.58 -21.25
CA PRO A 306 18.93 -1.02 -21.76
C PRO A 306 19.44 -0.17 -22.94
N LYS A 307 18.63 0.74 -23.48
CA LYS A 307 18.90 1.48 -24.72
C LYS A 307 19.15 2.98 -24.56
N GLU A 308 19.13 3.53 -23.35
CA GLU A 308 19.47 4.94 -23.16
C GLU A 308 20.98 5.10 -22.97
N SER A 309 21.70 5.26 -24.09
CA SER A 309 22.73 6.30 -24.10
C SER A 309 22.01 7.58 -23.70
N ILE A 310 22.28 8.08 -22.49
CA ILE A 310 21.69 9.26 -21.86
C ILE A 310 21.27 10.31 -22.92
N GLU A 311 20.04 10.23 -23.43
CA GLU A 311 19.40 11.35 -24.12
C GLU A 311 19.03 12.27 -22.97
N ILE A 312 19.94 13.17 -22.59
CA ILE A 312 19.62 14.28 -21.70
C ILE A 312 18.37 14.92 -22.31
N ILE A 313 17.23 14.80 -21.63
CA ILE A 313 15.97 15.43 -22.02
C ILE A 313 16.17 16.93 -21.83
N GLN A 314 16.76 17.57 -22.84
CA GLN A 314 17.06 18.99 -22.85
C GLN A 314 15.75 19.74 -23.11
N LYS A 315 15.11 20.22 -22.05
CA LYS A 315 13.85 20.98 -22.14
C LYS A 315 14.08 22.39 -22.68
N ASP A 316 15.22 22.98 -22.33
CA ASP A 316 15.55 24.38 -22.62
C ASP A 316 16.37 24.53 -23.90
N TYR A 317 16.19 25.66 -24.58
CA TYR A 317 16.97 25.98 -25.77
C TYR A 317 18.45 26.15 -25.42
N PRO A 318 19.40 25.50 -26.12
CA PRO A 318 20.81 25.54 -25.74
C PRO A 318 21.35 26.97 -25.66
N GLU A 319 21.86 27.35 -24.50
CA GLU A 319 22.38 28.71 -24.22
C GLU A 319 23.50 29.08 -25.19
N GLU A 320 24.34 28.11 -25.56
CA GLU A 320 25.43 28.34 -26.50
C GLU A 320 24.88 28.78 -27.86
N ILE A 321 23.81 28.16 -28.34
CA ILE A 321 23.15 28.53 -29.61
C ILE A 321 22.44 29.88 -29.47
N ALA A 322 21.87 30.19 -28.30
CA ALA A 322 21.20 31.46 -28.05
C ALA A 322 22.10 32.70 -28.26
N LEU A 323 23.42 32.55 -28.10
CA LEU A 323 24.40 33.60 -28.38
C LEU A 323 24.49 33.96 -29.88
N PHE A 324 24.09 33.05 -30.77
CA PHE A 324 24.19 33.23 -32.23
C PHE A 324 22.83 33.32 -32.91
N VAL A 325 21.85 32.55 -32.44
CA VAL A 325 20.51 32.46 -33.01
C VAL A 325 19.49 32.46 -31.87
N ARG A 326 18.67 33.52 -31.80
CA ARG A 326 17.54 33.58 -30.86
C ARG A 326 16.57 32.44 -31.12
N GLU A 327 16.00 31.87 -30.06
CA GLU A 327 15.05 30.74 -30.14
C GLU A 327 13.89 30.99 -31.11
N SER A 328 13.35 32.21 -31.14
CA SER A 328 12.25 32.61 -32.04
C SER A 328 12.63 32.68 -33.53
N HIS A 329 13.93 32.65 -33.84
CA HIS A 329 14.46 32.77 -35.21
C HIS A 329 15.13 31.49 -35.71
N GLN A 330 15.02 30.40 -34.95
CA GLN A 330 15.65 29.14 -35.28
C GLN A 330 15.07 28.55 -36.59
N ARG A 331 15.97 28.11 -37.45
CA ARG A 331 15.71 27.29 -38.65
C ARG A 331 16.91 26.38 -38.82
N GLY A 332 16.73 25.13 -39.23
CA GLY A 332 17.85 24.18 -39.36
C GLY A 332 19.09 24.75 -40.05
N PRO A 333 18.96 25.43 -41.22
CA PRO A 333 20.11 26.02 -41.90
C PRO A 333 20.82 27.14 -41.10
N ARG A 334 20.07 27.94 -40.34
CA ARG A 334 20.64 28.98 -39.48
C ARG A 334 21.37 28.39 -38.29
N ILE A 335 20.81 27.33 -37.70
CA ILE A 335 21.41 26.63 -36.56
C ILE A 335 22.70 25.91 -37.00
N ALA A 336 22.66 25.21 -38.14
CA ALA A 336 23.85 24.58 -38.72
C ALA A 336 24.95 25.61 -39.01
N ARG A 337 24.60 26.79 -39.53
CA ARG A 337 25.55 27.89 -39.73
C ARG A 337 26.16 28.39 -38.42
N ALA A 338 25.37 28.54 -37.37
CA ALA A 338 25.86 28.94 -36.05
C ALA A 338 26.80 27.89 -35.45
N LEU A 339 26.45 26.60 -35.55
CA LEU A 339 27.29 25.49 -35.12
C LEU A 339 28.63 25.45 -35.87
N ARG A 340 28.62 25.71 -37.19
CA ARG A 340 29.86 25.84 -37.98
C ARG A 340 30.70 27.04 -37.54
N GLN A 341 30.09 28.17 -37.20
CA GLN A 341 30.81 29.34 -36.67
C GLN A 341 31.44 29.05 -35.31
N MET A 342 30.74 28.35 -34.42
CA MET A 342 31.30 27.88 -33.15
C MET A 342 32.51 27.00 -33.40
N TYR A 343 32.38 26.00 -34.28
CA TYR A 343 33.49 25.11 -34.63
C TYR A 343 34.71 25.86 -35.18
N ILE A 344 34.51 26.85 -36.07
CA ILE A 344 35.60 27.70 -36.59
C ILE A 344 36.32 28.42 -35.44
N LYS A 345 35.59 29.00 -34.48
CA LYS A 345 36.19 29.62 -33.29
C LYS A 345 37.00 28.62 -32.47
N GLY A 346 36.53 27.37 -32.37
CA GLY A 346 37.27 26.29 -31.71
C GLY A 346 38.60 25.98 -32.38
N VAL A 347 38.63 25.97 -33.71
CA VAL A 347 39.88 25.80 -34.48
C VAL A 347 40.82 27.01 -34.31
N GLU A 348 40.27 28.20 -34.13
CA GLU A 348 41.03 29.44 -33.84
C GLU A 348 41.54 29.54 -32.39
N GLY A 349 41.27 28.52 -31.55
CA GLY A 349 41.80 28.42 -30.18
C GLY A 349 40.81 28.71 -29.07
N ASP A 350 39.53 28.92 -29.37
CA ASP A 350 38.49 28.98 -28.33
C ASP A 350 38.14 27.56 -27.85
N GLU A 351 38.79 27.11 -26.78
CA GLU A 351 38.63 25.76 -26.22
C GLU A 351 37.16 25.40 -25.89
N LYS A 352 36.29 26.41 -25.74
CA LYS A 352 34.85 26.21 -25.51
C LYS A 352 34.12 25.56 -26.69
N TYR A 353 34.71 25.56 -27.88
CA TYR A 353 34.09 25.03 -29.09
C TYR A 353 34.92 23.94 -29.78
N SER A 354 35.51 23.03 -28.99
CA SER A 354 36.14 21.82 -29.55
C SER A 354 35.15 21.02 -30.43
N PRO A 355 35.64 20.15 -31.34
CA PRO A 355 34.78 19.27 -32.14
C PRO A 355 33.78 18.47 -31.27
N GLU A 356 34.25 17.95 -30.14
CA GLU A 356 33.45 17.17 -29.19
C GLU A 356 32.36 18.04 -28.55
N ARG A 357 32.70 19.28 -28.18
CA ARG A 357 31.73 20.21 -27.59
C ARG A 357 30.70 20.69 -28.61
N CYS A 358 31.11 20.96 -29.84
CA CYS A 358 30.19 21.32 -30.93
C CYS A 358 29.21 20.18 -31.25
N LYS A 359 29.68 18.92 -31.20
CA LYS A 359 28.82 17.73 -31.32
C LYS A 359 27.80 17.68 -30.19
N GLU A 360 28.22 17.88 -28.94
CA GLU A 360 27.33 17.90 -27.78
C GLU A 360 26.24 18.97 -27.89
N ILE A 361 26.61 20.20 -28.28
CA ILE A 361 25.68 21.33 -28.46
C ILE A 361 24.66 21.01 -29.56
N ALA A 362 25.10 20.44 -30.68
CA ALA A 362 24.22 20.04 -31.77
C ALA A 362 23.24 18.93 -31.34
N GLN A 363 23.69 17.97 -30.54
CA GLN A 363 22.82 16.91 -30.00
C GLN A 363 21.78 17.47 -29.01
N LYS A 364 22.19 18.40 -28.12
CA LYS A 364 21.27 19.11 -27.21
C LYS A 364 20.16 19.83 -27.99
N TYR A 365 20.50 20.46 -29.11
CA TYR A 365 19.52 21.12 -29.96
C TYR A 365 18.51 20.13 -30.57
N LEU A 366 18.96 19.00 -31.11
CA LEU A 366 18.06 17.98 -31.66
C LEU A 366 17.11 17.43 -30.59
N ASN A 367 17.62 17.18 -29.38
CA ASN A 367 16.82 16.73 -28.24
C ASN A 367 15.76 17.78 -27.86
N TYR A 368 16.15 19.07 -27.81
CA TYR A 368 15.24 20.18 -27.56
C TYR A 368 14.12 20.27 -28.62
N VAL A 369 14.43 20.10 -29.91
CA VAL A 369 13.44 20.14 -31.00
C VAL A 369 12.46 18.96 -30.90
N LYS A 370 12.98 17.76 -30.62
CA LYS A 370 12.19 16.54 -30.41
C LYS A 370 11.25 16.68 -29.21
N TYR A 371 11.76 17.17 -28.07
CA TYR A 371 10.98 17.35 -26.85
C TYR A 371 9.86 18.38 -27.01
N ASN A 372 10.16 19.52 -27.64
CA ASN A 372 9.18 20.60 -27.86
C ASN A 372 8.25 20.35 -29.08
N ASN A 373 8.32 19.16 -29.69
CA ASN A 373 7.53 18.75 -30.86
C ASN A 373 7.54 19.79 -32.00
N ARG A 374 8.72 20.37 -32.29
CA ARG A 374 8.86 21.41 -33.33
C ARG A 374 9.19 20.79 -34.69
N HIS A 375 8.41 21.11 -35.71
CA HIS A 375 8.60 20.60 -37.07
C HIS A 375 9.54 21.49 -37.90
N PHE A 376 10.83 21.47 -37.60
CA PHE A 376 11.85 22.13 -38.43
C PHE A 376 12.50 21.17 -39.42
N GLN A 377 12.98 21.68 -40.55
CA GLN A 377 13.91 20.93 -41.41
C GLN A 377 15.27 20.85 -40.72
N LEU A 378 15.66 19.68 -40.21
CA LEU A 378 16.89 19.48 -39.41
C LEU A 378 18.06 18.89 -40.21
N THR A 379 17.90 18.65 -41.52
CA THR A 379 18.86 17.95 -42.37
C THR A 379 20.27 18.50 -42.27
N GLU A 380 20.44 19.83 -42.27
CA GLU A 380 21.77 20.45 -42.18
C GLU A 380 22.41 20.33 -40.79
N VAL A 381 21.61 20.25 -39.73
CA VAL A 381 22.12 20.04 -38.36
C VAL A 381 22.55 18.59 -38.18
N THR A 382 21.79 17.64 -38.72
CA THR A 382 22.18 16.22 -38.75
C THR A 382 23.45 16.01 -39.57
N GLN A 383 23.56 16.65 -40.73
CA GLN A 383 24.78 16.59 -41.54
C GLN A 383 25.99 17.18 -40.80
N PHE A 384 25.82 18.28 -40.08
CA PHE A 384 26.88 18.84 -39.23
C PHE A 384 27.33 17.86 -38.14
N LEU A 385 26.41 17.15 -37.48
CA LEU A 385 26.77 16.12 -36.51
C LEU A 385 27.61 15.00 -37.12
N GLU A 386 27.23 14.49 -38.29
CA GLU A 386 28.00 13.48 -39.01
C GLU A 386 29.40 13.97 -39.40
N GLU A 387 29.54 15.25 -39.75
CA GLU A 387 30.85 15.87 -40.00
C GLU A 387 31.72 15.89 -38.75
N MET A 388 31.16 16.28 -37.59
CA MET A 388 31.90 16.28 -36.32
C MET A 388 32.32 14.86 -35.91
N ASP A 389 31.46 13.86 -36.10
CA ASP A 389 31.79 12.46 -35.82
C ASP A 389 32.97 11.96 -36.66
N LYS A 390 32.99 12.31 -37.95
CA LYS A 390 34.11 11.98 -38.84
C LYS A 390 35.41 12.64 -38.38
N LEU A 391 35.36 13.91 -37.97
CA LEU A 391 36.54 14.64 -37.47
C LEU A 391 37.09 14.04 -36.18
N ILE A 392 36.22 13.74 -35.20
CA ILE A 392 36.62 13.14 -33.92
C ILE A 392 37.25 11.76 -34.13
N LYS A 393 36.68 10.94 -35.03
CA LYS A 393 37.22 9.63 -35.40
C LYS A 393 38.60 9.73 -36.07
N ASN A 394 38.80 10.72 -36.93
CA ASN A 394 40.10 10.94 -37.58
C ASN A 394 41.16 11.40 -36.58
N LYS A 395 40.81 12.30 -35.66
CA LYS A 395 41.72 12.77 -34.60
C LYS A 395 42.18 11.63 -33.68
N THR A 396 41.24 10.80 -33.22
CA THR A 396 41.55 9.62 -32.38
C THR A 396 42.40 8.57 -33.10
N ALA A 397 42.32 8.44 -34.43
CA ALA A 397 43.20 7.57 -35.21
C ALA A 397 44.63 8.11 -35.29
N ILE A 398 44.79 9.43 -35.42
CA ILE A 398 46.10 10.10 -35.47
C ILE A 398 46.80 10.02 -34.10
N ASP A 399 46.08 10.29 -33.01
CA ASP A 399 46.65 10.25 -31.65
C ASP A 399 47.10 8.84 -31.22
N LYS A 400 46.44 7.80 -31.74
CA LYS A 400 46.84 6.38 -31.56
C LYS A 400 48.05 5.98 -32.41
N SER A 401 48.28 6.65 -33.53
CA SER A 401 49.44 6.41 -34.40
C SER A 401 50.72 7.05 -33.85
N SER A 402 50.60 8.11 -33.04
CA SER A 402 51.74 8.85 -32.47
C SER A 402 52.23 8.35 -31.11
N THR A 403 51.58 7.34 -30.52
CA THR A 403 51.90 6.81 -29.17
C THR A 403 52.68 5.49 -29.16
N VAL A 404 53.14 4.99 -30.31
CA VAL A 404 53.82 3.68 -30.42
C VAL A 404 55.35 3.74 -30.35
N ASP A 405 55.99 4.92 -30.34
CA ASP A 405 57.45 4.97 -30.45
C ASP A 405 58.14 5.92 -29.45
N SER A 406 58.07 5.56 -28.15
CA SER A 406 59.11 5.92 -27.17
C SER A 406 58.84 5.30 -25.79
N SER A 407 59.42 4.13 -25.53
CA SER A 407 59.81 3.72 -24.17
C SER A 407 61.00 2.76 -24.23
N PRO A 408 62.18 3.16 -23.73
CA PRO A 408 63.37 2.31 -23.73
C PRO A 408 63.27 1.25 -22.63
N LYS A 409 63.53 0.00 -23.03
CA LYS A 409 63.72 -1.15 -22.14
C LYS A 409 64.92 -0.92 -21.23
N LEU A 410 64.70 -0.97 -19.92
CA LEU A 410 65.76 -1.18 -18.91
C LEU A 410 65.46 -2.48 -18.17
N GLN A 411 66.31 -3.48 -18.45
CA GLN A 411 66.37 -4.76 -17.75
C GLN A 411 66.99 -4.53 -16.36
N VAL A 412 66.37 -5.03 -15.29
CA VAL A 412 67.05 -5.31 -14.03
C VAL A 412 66.60 -6.68 -13.50
N LYS A 413 67.62 -7.47 -13.16
CA LYS A 413 67.62 -8.86 -12.68
C LYS A 413 66.91 -9.06 -11.34
N GLU A 414 66.29 -10.23 -11.21
CA GLU A 414 65.98 -10.89 -9.94
C GLU A 414 67.25 -11.16 -9.12
N VAL A 415 67.19 -10.86 -7.82
CA VAL A 415 68.01 -11.51 -6.79
C VAL A 415 67.15 -11.78 -5.57
N THR A 416 67.01 -13.07 -5.27
CA THR A 416 66.46 -13.69 -4.06
C THR A 416 67.33 -13.38 -2.84
N SER A 417 66.74 -13.12 -1.66
CA SER A 417 67.40 -13.31 -0.36
C SER A 417 66.38 -13.41 0.78
N GLN A 418 66.31 -14.60 1.39
CA GLN A 418 65.85 -14.81 2.76
C GLN A 418 66.87 -14.26 3.76
N ALA A 419 66.41 -13.72 4.89
CA ALA A 419 67.12 -13.83 6.17
C ALA A 419 66.19 -13.54 7.36
N GLN A 420 66.09 -14.52 8.26
CA GLN A 420 65.60 -14.40 9.64
C GLN A 420 66.62 -13.63 10.48
N ILE A 421 66.16 -12.80 11.43
CA ILE A 421 66.89 -12.51 12.68
C ILE A 421 65.91 -12.42 13.85
N THR A 422 66.15 -13.28 14.84
CA THR A 422 65.66 -13.34 16.22
C THR A 422 66.42 -12.38 17.15
N SER A 423 65.76 -11.84 18.19
CA SER A 423 66.30 -11.59 19.56
C SER A 423 65.31 -10.71 20.35
N THR A 424 64.50 -11.24 21.28
CA THR A 424 64.71 -11.35 22.75
C THR A 424 65.10 -10.08 23.52
N GLY A 425 64.31 -9.74 24.56
CA GLY A 425 64.85 -9.21 25.82
C GLY A 425 64.02 -8.20 26.64
N LYS A 426 63.25 -8.72 27.62
CA LYS A 426 63.03 -8.26 29.02
C LYS A 426 62.37 -6.89 29.32
N VAL A 427 61.20 -6.87 29.99
CA VAL A 427 60.88 -7.00 31.45
C VAL A 427 61.08 -5.69 32.24
N MET A 428 59.98 -5.15 32.77
CA MET A 428 59.93 -4.58 34.12
C MET A 428 58.54 -4.82 34.73
N GLU A 429 58.56 -5.36 35.93
CA GLU A 429 57.48 -5.66 36.86
C GLU A 429 57.78 -4.84 38.12
N GLU A 430 56.76 -4.24 38.72
CA GLU A 430 56.57 -3.90 40.15
C GLU A 430 55.28 -3.04 40.20
N VAL A 431 54.37 -3.00 41.18
CA VAL A 431 54.09 -3.69 42.46
C VAL A 431 52.72 -3.13 42.92
N LEU A 432 51.85 -3.96 43.52
CA LEU A 432 50.58 -3.64 44.20
C LEU A 432 50.82 -2.94 45.58
N PRO A 433 49.84 -2.59 46.47
CA PRO A 433 48.39 -2.91 46.51
C PRO A 433 47.46 -1.75 46.98
N VAL A 434 46.15 -2.00 47.09
CA VAL A 434 45.33 -1.88 48.33
C VAL A 434 43.87 -2.31 48.04
N SER A 435 43.34 -3.07 49.01
CA SER A 435 42.04 -3.74 49.14
C SER A 435 40.83 -2.82 49.37
N LEU A 436 39.62 -3.30 49.05
CA LEU A 436 38.45 -3.20 49.93
C LEU A 436 37.38 -4.25 49.58
N GLU A 437 36.92 -4.91 50.64
CA GLU A 437 36.04 -6.07 50.69
C GLU A 437 34.53 -5.72 50.68
N THR A 438 33.73 -6.81 50.66
CA THR A 438 32.35 -7.00 51.16
C THR A 438 31.22 -6.83 50.14
N LYS A 439 30.16 -7.66 50.09
CA LYS A 439 29.74 -8.88 50.81
C LYS A 439 28.61 -9.49 49.97
N ASN A 440 28.59 -10.81 49.78
CA ASN A 440 27.48 -11.55 49.18
C ASN A 440 26.94 -12.52 50.24
N GLU A 441 25.68 -12.35 50.64
CA GLU A 441 24.90 -13.35 51.36
C GLU A 441 23.45 -13.32 50.84
N SER A 442 22.98 -14.44 50.30
CA SER A 442 21.57 -14.80 50.42
C SER A 442 21.43 -16.32 50.42
N LEU A 443 20.93 -16.83 51.54
CA LEU A 443 20.66 -18.23 51.84
C LEU A 443 19.28 -18.65 51.30
N HIS A 444 19.21 -19.90 50.86
CA HIS A 444 18.00 -20.69 50.58
C HIS A 444 17.12 -20.90 51.83
N ILE A 445 15.79 -20.79 51.67
CA ILE A 445 14.79 -21.56 52.45
C ILE A 445 13.64 -21.99 51.51
N GLN A 446 13.17 -23.22 51.69
CA GLN A 446 12.16 -23.95 50.92
C GLN A 446 10.75 -23.94 51.58
N PHE A 447 9.71 -23.95 50.71
CA PHE A 447 8.38 -24.61 50.77
C PHE A 447 7.33 -24.30 51.87
N VAL A 448 6.10 -23.90 51.49
CA VAL A 448 4.85 -24.73 51.32
C VAL A 448 3.58 -23.84 51.11
N GLU A 449 2.73 -24.27 50.16
CA GLU A 449 1.29 -24.08 49.86
C GLU A 449 0.41 -22.96 50.49
N GLY A 450 -0.46 -22.37 49.63
CA GLY A 450 -1.69 -21.68 50.04
C GLY A 450 -2.44 -20.97 48.89
N LEU A 451 -3.66 -21.42 48.59
CA LEU A 451 -4.59 -20.95 47.55
C LEU A 451 -5.14 -19.53 47.80
N THR A 452 -5.16 -18.64 46.79
CA THR A 452 -6.30 -17.78 46.33
C THR A 452 -5.88 -16.80 45.21
N PRO A 453 -6.81 -16.32 44.36
CA PRO A 453 -6.52 -15.78 43.04
C PRO A 453 -6.09 -14.30 43.06
N VAL A 454 -5.09 -13.99 42.24
CA VAL A 454 -4.65 -12.62 41.95
C VAL A 454 -5.73 -11.91 41.14
N VAL A 455 -6.45 -11.00 41.80
CA VAL A 455 -7.11 -9.85 41.18
C VAL A 455 -6.00 -8.90 40.75
N LEU A 456 -5.84 -8.67 39.45
CA LEU A 456 -4.97 -7.62 38.94
C LEU A 456 -5.65 -6.27 39.18
N GLU A 457 -5.09 -5.50 40.10
CA GLU A 457 -5.43 -4.10 40.34
C GLU A 457 -5.14 -3.24 39.09
N GLU A 458 -6.10 -2.38 38.80
CA GLU A 458 -6.05 -1.34 37.79
C GLU A 458 -4.94 -0.32 38.10
N TYR A 459 -4.29 0.17 37.05
CA TYR A 459 -3.29 1.23 37.10
C TYR A 459 -3.81 2.48 37.83
N PRO A 460 -3.00 3.11 38.71
CA PRO A 460 -3.41 4.31 39.43
C PRO A 460 -3.40 5.55 38.51
N ILE A 461 -4.50 6.31 38.58
CA ILE A 461 -4.66 7.64 38.00
C ILE A 461 -3.70 8.61 38.72
N PRO A 462 -2.90 9.44 38.01
CA PRO A 462 -2.09 10.46 38.65
C PRO A 462 -2.95 11.54 39.31
N ASN A 463 -2.68 11.78 40.60
CA ASN A 463 -3.31 12.81 41.43
C ASN A 463 -3.19 14.22 40.82
N VAL A 464 -4.36 14.88 40.73
CA VAL A 464 -4.52 16.30 40.45
C VAL A 464 -4.57 17.04 41.79
N GLU A 465 -3.50 17.76 42.13
CA GLU A 465 -3.54 18.83 43.12
C GLU A 465 -2.52 19.89 42.69
N PHE A 466 -2.99 20.98 42.07
CA PHE A 466 -2.70 22.36 42.46
C PHE A 466 -3.38 23.35 41.50
N MET A 467 -3.94 24.41 42.09
CA MET A 467 -4.42 25.67 41.50
C MET A 467 -5.86 25.72 41.00
N SER A 468 -6.79 25.69 41.96
CA SER A 468 -7.97 26.55 41.93
C SER A 468 -7.56 28.03 42.14
N LYS A 469 -7.73 28.86 41.11
CA LYS A 469 -8.09 30.30 41.18
C LYS A 469 -8.20 30.84 39.76
N ASP A 470 -9.41 30.82 39.21
CA ASP A 470 -10.02 31.96 38.55
C ASP A 470 -11.47 31.63 38.19
N LYS A 471 -12.38 32.16 39.01
CA LYS A 471 -13.82 32.16 38.79
C LYS A 471 -14.22 33.48 38.15
N SER A 472 -14.10 33.58 36.84
CA SER A 472 -14.88 34.50 36.01
C SER A 472 -14.67 34.17 34.55
N PHE A 473 -15.74 34.22 33.76
CA PHE A 473 -15.85 33.89 32.32
C PHE A 473 -16.24 32.45 31.99
N ALA A 474 -17.53 32.16 32.16
CA ALA A 474 -18.27 31.37 31.17
C ALA A 474 -19.72 31.89 31.14
N ASN A 475 -19.94 32.92 30.33
CA ASN A 475 -21.27 33.35 29.93
C ASN A 475 -21.94 32.21 29.17
N LYS A 476 -23.09 31.72 29.67
CA LYS A 476 -23.93 30.67 29.07
C LYS A 476 -24.67 31.12 27.79
N LYS A 477 -24.01 31.80 26.85
CA LYS A 477 -24.63 32.27 25.59
C LYS A 477 -23.76 32.17 24.33
N ASP A 478 -22.66 31.42 24.35
CA ASP A 478 -21.93 31.16 23.10
C ASP A 478 -22.60 30.03 22.31
N LYS A 479 -23.21 30.41 21.18
CA LYS A 479 -23.78 29.53 20.15
C LYS A 479 -22.72 28.70 19.39
N GLN A 480 -21.55 28.44 19.96
CA GLN A 480 -20.40 27.88 19.23
C GLN A 480 -20.21 26.37 19.33
N PHE A 481 -21.09 25.64 20.01
CA PHE A 481 -21.05 24.17 20.00
C PHE A 481 -22.44 23.59 19.72
N THR A 482 -22.86 23.67 18.46
CA THR A 482 -23.86 22.75 17.90
C THR A 482 -23.23 21.37 17.88
N HIS A 483 -23.65 20.52 18.83
CA HIS A 483 -23.17 19.14 18.91
C HIS A 483 -23.62 18.40 17.63
N PRO A 484 -22.71 17.96 16.76
CA PRO A 484 -22.99 17.50 15.39
C PRO A 484 -23.79 16.18 15.33
N TYR A 485 -24.22 15.67 16.48
CA TYR A 485 -25.01 14.44 16.63
C TYR A 485 -26.44 14.69 17.12
N LYS A 486 -26.88 15.95 17.24
CA LYS A 486 -28.28 16.28 17.56
C LYS A 486 -29.18 15.82 16.42
N ASP A 487 -30.32 15.22 16.75
CA ASP A 487 -31.23 14.69 15.73
C ASP A 487 -31.77 15.80 14.82
N GLU A 488 -31.90 17.06 15.30
CA GLU A 488 -32.26 18.20 14.46
C GLU A 488 -31.19 18.53 13.41
N ASP A 489 -29.91 18.48 13.78
CA ASP A 489 -28.79 18.75 12.87
C ASP A 489 -28.65 17.61 11.85
N VAL A 490 -28.86 16.35 12.29
CA VAL A 490 -28.89 15.18 11.39
C VAL A 490 -30.02 15.30 10.36
N THR A 491 -31.22 15.64 10.83
CA THR A 491 -32.39 15.88 9.99
C THR A 491 -32.11 16.99 8.98
N MET A 492 -31.56 18.12 9.44
CA MET A 492 -31.23 19.26 8.59
C MET A 492 -30.22 18.88 7.51
N LEU A 493 -29.17 18.14 7.85
CA LEU A 493 -28.16 17.73 6.89
C LEU A 493 -28.73 16.80 5.80
N TYR A 494 -29.52 15.78 6.16
CA TYR A 494 -30.12 14.88 5.17
C TYR A 494 -31.13 15.59 4.29
N LYS A 495 -32.01 16.41 4.88
CA LYS A 495 -32.96 17.21 4.12
C LYS A 495 -32.22 18.09 3.10
N THR A 496 -31.13 18.74 3.52
CA THR A 496 -30.31 19.59 2.65
C THR A 496 -29.67 18.80 1.51
N ILE A 497 -29.17 17.59 1.78
CA ILE A 497 -28.62 16.70 0.74
C ILE A 497 -29.69 16.37 -0.31
N TYR A 498 -30.90 16.01 0.11
CA TYR A 498 -31.97 15.64 -0.81
C TYR A 498 -32.50 16.85 -1.59
N ASP A 499 -32.74 17.98 -0.92
CA ASP A 499 -33.21 19.20 -1.58
C ASP A 499 -32.16 19.76 -2.55
N TRP A 500 -30.87 19.73 -2.18
CA TRP A 500 -29.78 20.06 -3.09
C TRP A 500 -29.74 19.11 -4.30
N SER A 501 -29.95 17.81 -4.10
CA SER A 501 -29.94 16.86 -5.22
C SER A 501 -31.07 17.11 -6.23
N ASP A 502 -32.24 17.59 -5.78
CA ASP A 502 -33.35 17.97 -6.66
C ASP A 502 -33.09 19.29 -7.41
N SER A 503 -32.22 20.16 -6.90
CA SER A 503 -31.81 21.39 -7.58
C SER A 503 -30.88 21.16 -8.77
N LEU A 504 -30.25 19.99 -8.86
CA LEU A 504 -29.34 19.66 -9.95
C LEU A 504 -30.09 19.33 -11.24
N THR A 505 -29.54 19.76 -12.38
CA THR A 505 -30.02 19.25 -13.68
C THR A 505 -29.82 17.73 -13.77
N ASP A 506 -30.69 17.02 -14.50
CA ASP A 506 -30.57 15.56 -14.70
C ASP A 506 -29.17 15.16 -15.18
N ARG A 507 -28.57 15.95 -16.08
CA ARG A 507 -27.19 15.74 -16.56
C ARG A 507 -26.17 15.83 -15.42
N SER A 508 -26.24 16.88 -14.59
CA SER A 508 -25.32 17.07 -13.46
C SER A 508 -25.47 15.97 -12.42
N PHE A 509 -26.72 15.61 -12.08
CA PHE A 509 -27.01 14.56 -11.11
C PHE A 509 -26.51 13.20 -11.60
N ARG A 510 -26.81 12.80 -12.84
CA ARG A 510 -26.27 11.55 -13.43
C ARG A 510 -24.76 11.55 -13.48
N SER A 511 -24.12 12.69 -13.79
CA SER A 511 -22.67 12.79 -13.80
C SER A 511 -22.08 12.58 -12.40
N LEU A 512 -22.71 13.13 -11.36
CA LEU A 512 -22.33 12.93 -9.97
C LEU A 512 -22.40 11.45 -9.59
N ILE A 513 -23.55 10.80 -9.82
CA ILE A 513 -23.76 9.38 -9.52
C ILE A 513 -22.78 8.49 -10.30
N ASN A 514 -22.59 8.74 -11.60
CA ASN A 514 -21.64 7.99 -12.42
C ASN A 514 -20.20 8.14 -11.94
N SER A 515 -19.80 9.32 -11.47
CA SER A 515 -18.46 9.53 -10.91
C SER A 515 -18.27 8.77 -9.61
N SER A 516 -19.29 8.75 -8.75
CA SER A 516 -19.28 7.98 -7.50
C SER A 516 -19.27 6.48 -7.76
N LEU A 517 -20.06 6.00 -8.74
CA LEU A 517 -20.04 4.62 -9.22
C LEU A 517 -18.65 4.24 -9.73
N ARG A 518 -17.99 5.07 -10.55
CA ARG A 518 -16.63 4.78 -11.02
C ARG A 518 -15.63 4.69 -9.86
N LYS A 519 -15.73 5.58 -8.87
CA LYS A 519 -14.88 5.55 -7.67
C LYS A 519 -15.14 4.28 -6.84
N TYR A 520 -16.41 3.94 -6.63
CA TYR A 520 -16.83 2.71 -5.96
C TYR A 520 -16.36 1.45 -6.70
N GLU A 521 -16.60 1.36 -8.00
CA GLU A 521 -16.16 0.26 -8.85
C GLU A 521 -14.64 0.18 -8.93
N SER A 522 -13.91 1.30 -8.79
CA SER A 522 -12.46 1.28 -8.67
C SER A 522 -11.96 0.72 -7.33
N LYS A 523 -12.80 0.75 -6.29
CA LYS A 523 -12.51 0.14 -4.98
C LYS A 523 -12.92 -1.33 -4.91
N ILE A 524 -13.88 -1.76 -5.74
CA ILE A 524 -14.26 -3.17 -5.86
C ILE A 524 -13.31 -3.82 -6.86
N TRP A 525 -12.44 -4.69 -6.35
CA TRP A 525 -11.57 -5.49 -7.18
C TRP A 525 -12.41 -6.30 -8.19
N GLY A 526 -12.15 -6.11 -9.49
CA GLY A 526 -13.05 -6.47 -10.58
C GLY A 526 -13.64 -7.88 -10.51
N SER A 527 -14.96 -7.97 -10.72
CA SER A 527 -15.84 -9.15 -10.95
C SER A 527 -15.75 -10.37 -10.03
N LEU A 528 -14.73 -10.51 -9.17
CA LEU A 528 -14.55 -11.67 -8.30
C LEU A 528 -15.22 -11.49 -6.93
N TRP A 529 -15.32 -10.26 -6.42
CA TRP A 529 -15.70 -10.02 -5.01
C TRP A 529 -16.98 -9.21 -4.78
N GLY A 530 -17.75 -8.94 -5.83
CA GLY A 530 -19.05 -8.29 -5.71
C GLY A 530 -19.63 -7.86 -7.03
N ALA A 531 -20.92 -8.12 -7.26
CA ALA A 531 -21.62 -7.57 -8.41
C ALA A 531 -21.66 -6.05 -8.29
N SER A 532 -21.22 -5.32 -9.32
CA SER A 532 -21.38 -3.86 -9.35
C SER A 532 -22.86 -3.52 -9.22
N ARG A 533 -23.18 -2.60 -8.30
CA ARG A 533 -24.53 -2.02 -8.16
C ARG A 533 -24.92 -1.08 -9.30
N ARG A 534 -24.10 -0.92 -10.34
CA ARG A 534 -24.37 -0.01 -11.47
C ARG A 534 -25.74 -0.25 -12.10
N ALA A 535 -26.09 -1.48 -12.44
CA ALA A 535 -27.36 -1.78 -13.09
C ALA A 535 -28.57 -1.43 -12.21
N GLU A 536 -28.48 -1.72 -10.91
CA GLU A 536 -29.47 -1.35 -9.89
C GLU A 536 -29.62 0.17 -9.80
N VAL A 537 -28.50 0.88 -9.67
CA VAL A 537 -28.44 2.34 -9.54
C VAL A 537 -28.97 3.04 -10.79
N GLU A 538 -28.56 2.57 -11.98
CA GLU A 538 -29.06 3.09 -13.26
C GLU A 538 -30.57 2.86 -13.42
N GLY A 539 -31.10 1.77 -12.84
CA GLY A 539 -32.54 1.53 -12.69
C GLY A 539 -33.23 2.62 -11.87
N TYR A 540 -32.67 3.03 -10.73
CA TYR A 540 -33.24 4.10 -9.91
C TYR A 540 -33.18 5.47 -10.58
N LEU A 541 -32.20 5.72 -11.43
CA LEU A 541 -32.08 6.97 -12.20
C LEU A 541 -33.14 7.10 -13.31
N LYS A 542 -33.89 6.04 -13.63
CA LYS A 542 -34.90 6.06 -14.68
C LYS A 542 -36.26 6.45 -14.11
N GLY A 543 -36.76 7.63 -14.45
CA GLY A 543 -38.11 8.07 -14.10
C GLY A 543 -38.32 8.45 -12.63
N ASN A 544 -37.25 8.77 -11.89
CA ASN A 544 -37.31 9.34 -10.54
C ASN A 544 -36.62 10.70 -10.50
N CYS A 545 -37.06 11.58 -9.59
CA CYS A 545 -36.34 12.83 -9.29
C CYS A 545 -35.01 12.53 -8.58
N GLY A 546 -34.14 13.55 -8.48
CA GLY A 546 -32.80 13.42 -7.90
C GLY A 546 -32.83 12.86 -6.48
N SER A 547 -33.67 13.43 -5.63
CA SER A 547 -33.79 13.03 -4.22
C SER A 547 -34.29 11.60 -4.06
N LYS A 548 -35.28 11.18 -4.86
CA LYS A 548 -35.86 9.83 -4.77
C LYS A 548 -34.87 8.79 -5.25
N ALA A 549 -34.23 9.03 -6.39
CA ALA A 549 -33.18 8.15 -6.88
C ALA A 549 -32.05 8.03 -5.86
N LEU A 550 -31.62 9.15 -5.28
CA LEU A 550 -30.58 9.17 -4.26
C LEU A 550 -30.97 8.38 -2.99
N ALA A 551 -32.18 8.59 -2.47
CA ALA A 551 -32.69 7.87 -1.31
C ALA A 551 -32.77 6.36 -1.56
N MET A 552 -33.24 5.94 -2.73
CA MET A 552 -33.30 4.53 -3.13
C MET A 552 -31.90 3.88 -3.20
N ILE A 553 -30.89 4.61 -3.69
CA ILE A 553 -29.50 4.13 -3.73
C ILE A 553 -29.00 3.86 -2.30
N PHE A 554 -29.22 4.81 -1.38
CA PHE A 554 -28.79 4.68 0.02
C PHE A 554 -29.54 3.56 0.75
N MET A 555 -30.87 3.50 0.60
CA MET A 555 -31.71 2.51 1.29
C MET A 555 -31.42 1.08 0.86
N ASN A 556 -31.22 0.85 -0.44
CA ASN A 556 -31.00 -0.51 -0.96
C ASN A 556 -29.53 -0.95 -0.94
N GLY A 557 -28.63 -0.09 -0.44
CA GLY A 557 -27.26 -0.51 -0.15
C GLY A 557 -27.17 -1.42 1.07
N GLU A 558 -26.22 -2.35 1.03
CA GLU A 558 -25.81 -3.12 2.21
C GLU A 558 -25.28 -2.18 3.31
N GLU A 559 -25.41 -2.60 4.57
CA GLU A 559 -24.83 -1.85 5.69
C GLU A 559 -23.32 -1.78 5.51
N GLY A 560 -22.76 -0.57 5.43
CA GLY A 560 -21.35 -0.37 5.10
C GLY A 560 -21.01 -0.47 3.61
N SER A 561 -22.00 -0.49 2.71
CA SER A 561 -21.77 -0.45 1.25
C SER A 561 -20.82 0.69 0.87
N THR A 562 -19.67 0.32 0.28
CA THR A 562 -18.63 1.26 -0.15
C THR A 562 -19.14 2.28 -1.18
N LEU A 563 -20.25 1.99 -1.89
CA LEU A 563 -20.92 2.95 -2.78
C LEU A 563 -21.60 4.08 -1.99
N ASN A 564 -22.30 3.74 -0.90
CA ASN A 564 -23.05 4.71 -0.11
C ASN A 564 -22.07 5.71 0.52
N GLU A 565 -20.97 5.20 1.06
CA GLU A 565 -19.89 6.03 1.58
C GLU A 565 -19.29 6.93 0.49
N CYS A 566 -18.89 6.36 -0.66
CA CYS A 566 -18.32 7.14 -1.76
C CYS A 566 -19.27 8.23 -2.25
N LEU A 567 -20.57 7.93 -2.35
CA LEU A 567 -21.58 8.84 -2.81
C LEU A 567 -21.86 9.96 -1.80
N PHE A 568 -22.01 9.62 -0.52
CA PHE A 568 -22.22 10.59 0.56
C PHE A 568 -21.08 11.60 0.64
N ILE A 569 -19.83 11.10 0.69
CA ILE A 569 -18.63 11.96 0.73
C ILE A 569 -18.63 12.89 -0.49
N LYS A 570 -18.87 12.34 -1.69
CA LYS A 570 -18.85 13.12 -2.93
C LYS A 570 -19.90 14.23 -2.93
N ILE A 571 -21.11 13.97 -2.43
CA ILE A 571 -22.19 14.96 -2.35
C ILE A 571 -21.78 16.09 -1.41
N VAL A 572 -21.39 15.78 -0.18
CA VAL A 572 -21.01 16.79 0.82
C VAL A 572 -19.84 17.64 0.34
N GLU A 573 -18.80 17.03 -0.24
CA GLU A 573 -17.69 17.78 -0.85
C GLU A 573 -18.12 18.69 -2.00
N THR A 574 -19.09 18.24 -2.80
CA THR A 574 -19.60 19.03 -3.94
C THR A 574 -20.40 20.23 -3.44
N ILE A 575 -21.25 20.05 -2.43
CA ILE A 575 -21.98 21.15 -1.78
C ILE A 575 -20.99 22.14 -1.16
N LYS A 576 -19.95 21.66 -0.45
CA LYS A 576 -18.90 22.54 0.10
C LYS A 576 -18.18 23.35 -0.97
N LYS A 577 -17.86 22.74 -2.12
CA LYS A 577 -17.25 23.45 -3.26
C LYS A 577 -18.19 24.51 -3.83
N GLU A 578 -19.49 24.24 -3.86
CA GLU A 578 -20.50 25.19 -4.32
C GLU A 578 -20.67 26.36 -3.34
N ILE A 579 -20.69 26.09 -2.02
CA ILE A 579 -20.67 27.12 -0.96
C ILE A 579 -19.44 28.03 -1.11
N ASN A 580 -18.26 27.46 -1.35
CA ASN A 580 -17.04 28.26 -1.57
C ASN A 580 -17.13 29.12 -2.84
N LYS A 581 -17.84 28.67 -3.87
CA LYS A 581 -18.06 29.42 -5.10
C LYS A 581 -19.14 30.49 -4.94
N TYR A 582 -20.15 30.25 -4.12
CA TYR A 582 -21.28 31.13 -3.85
C TYR A 582 -21.46 31.35 -2.34
N PRO A 583 -20.65 32.22 -1.72
CA PRO A 583 -20.67 32.42 -0.27
C PRO A 583 -22.04 32.86 0.28
N GLY A 584 -22.92 33.46 -0.54
CA GLY A 584 -24.29 33.82 -0.15
C GLY A 584 -25.14 32.62 0.30
N MET A 585 -24.79 31.39 -0.09
CA MET A 585 -25.42 30.18 0.45
C MET A 585 -25.26 30.07 1.97
N LEU A 586 -24.19 30.63 2.55
CA LEU A 586 -23.98 30.64 4.00
C LEU A 586 -25.00 31.50 4.76
N GLU A 587 -25.85 32.27 4.08
CA GLU A 587 -26.96 32.97 4.74
C GLU A 587 -28.03 31.98 5.24
N GLU A 588 -28.12 30.79 4.64
CA GLU A 588 -29.05 29.75 5.05
C GLU A 588 -28.41 28.78 6.08
N PRO A 589 -29.06 28.52 7.24
CA PRO A 589 -28.49 27.69 8.31
C PRO A 589 -28.03 26.30 7.86
N GLN A 590 -28.75 25.68 6.93
CA GLN A 590 -28.41 24.37 6.38
C GLN A 590 -27.02 24.30 5.73
N TYR A 591 -26.63 25.34 5.01
CA TYR A 591 -25.34 25.37 4.33
C TYR A 591 -24.22 25.77 5.28
N GLN A 592 -24.52 26.55 6.34
CA GLN A 592 -23.57 26.75 7.44
C GLN A 592 -23.22 25.41 8.09
N LEU A 593 -24.23 24.58 8.40
CA LEU A 593 -24.05 23.26 8.96
C LEU A 593 -23.17 22.38 8.05
N ILE A 594 -23.47 22.30 6.75
CA ILE A 594 -22.66 21.52 5.80
C ILE A 594 -21.23 22.08 5.69
N SER A 595 -21.03 23.40 5.70
CA SER A 595 -19.71 24.01 5.60
C SER A 595 -18.79 23.58 6.77
N GLN A 596 -19.36 23.53 7.97
CA GLN A 596 -18.69 23.15 9.22
C GLN A 596 -18.64 21.63 9.42
N PHE A 597 -19.41 20.86 8.66
CA PHE A 597 -19.49 19.41 8.79
C PHE A 597 -18.16 18.74 8.49
N ASN A 598 -17.52 18.16 9.52
CA ASN A 598 -16.31 17.39 9.34
C ASN A 598 -16.64 15.97 8.82
N LEU A 599 -16.35 15.72 7.54
CA LEU A 599 -16.62 14.43 6.88
C LEU A 599 -15.86 13.27 7.52
N GLU A 600 -14.61 13.50 7.92
CA GLU A 600 -13.76 12.46 8.53
C GLU A 600 -14.28 12.07 9.91
N GLU A 601 -14.74 13.04 10.69
CA GLU A 601 -15.13 12.86 12.09
C GLU A 601 -16.58 12.37 12.22
N HIS A 602 -17.50 12.91 11.41
CA HIS A 602 -18.93 12.66 11.56
C HIS A 602 -19.49 11.71 10.51
N GLY A 603 -18.78 11.48 9.40
CA GLY A 603 -19.32 10.79 8.23
C GLY A 603 -19.87 9.39 8.51
N ALA A 604 -19.16 8.59 9.32
CA ALA A 604 -19.57 7.23 9.65
C ALA A 604 -20.89 7.18 10.45
N PHE A 605 -21.07 8.09 11.42
CA PHE A 605 -22.32 8.18 12.20
C PHE A 605 -23.51 8.54 11.32
N TYR A 606 -23.34 9.51 10.42
CA TYR A 606 -24.40 9.91 9.50
C TYR A 606 -24.72 8.78 8.52
N LEU A 607 -23.71 8.16 7.92
CA LEU A 607 -23.92 7.01 7.03
C LEU A 607 -24.68 5.85 7.70
N ALA A 608 -24.36 5.53 8.96
CA ALA A 608 -25.03 4.48 9.72
C ALA A 608 -26.51 4.80 10.00
N LYS A 609 -26.86 6.07 10.23
CA LYS A 609 -28.26 6.50 10.46
C LYS A 609 -29.04 6.76 9.16
N MET A 610 -28.37 7.04 8.04
CA MET A 610 -28.99 7.57 6.83
C MET A 610 -30.11 6.68 6.27
N LYS A 611 -29.90 5.36 6.22
CA LYS A 611 -30.86 4.41 5.62
C LYS A 611 -32.20 4.36 6.33
N SER A 612 -32.22 4.51 7.66
CA SER A 612 -33.41 4.42 8.50
C SER A 612 -33.99 5.77 8.91
N HIS A 613 -33.38 6.88 8.48
CA HIS A 613 -33.82 8.22 8.85
C HIS A 613 -35.08 8.65 8.11
N ASP A 614 -35.98 9.37 8.80
CA ASP A 614 -37.29 9.79 8.27
C ASP A 614 -37.18 10.62 6.99
N GLU A 615 -36.19 11.51 6.89
CA GLU A 615 -35.91 12.28 5.66
C GLU A 615 -35.56 11.39 4.46
N THR A 616 -34.81 10.31 4.65
CA THR A 616 -34.47 9.36 3.58
C THR A 616 -35.72 8.58 3.14
N ILE A 617 -36.52 8.13 4.10
CA ILE A 617 -37.79 7.44 3.83
C ILE A 617 -38.74 8.38 3.07
N SER A 618 -38.86 9.63 3.51
CA SER A 618 -39.69 10.65 2.87
C SER A 618 -39.21 10.96 1.45
N ALA A 619 -37.90 11.11 1.25
CA ALA A 619 -37.31 11.35 -0.07
C ALA A 619 -37.56 10.18 -1.04
N SER A 620 -37.53 8.92 -0.56
CA SER A 620 -37.82 7.73 -1.39
C SER A 620 -39.26 7.68 -1.92
N GLN A 621 -40.18 8.40 -1.27
CA GLN A 621 -41.60 8.46 -1.63
C GLN A 621 -41.95 9.67 -2.51
N ARG A 622 -41.03 10.63 -2.72
CA ARG A 622 -41.28 11.81 -3.55
C ARG A 622 -41.62 11.40 -4.99
N GLN A 623 -42.75 11.86 -5.52
CA GLN A 623 -43.07 11.66 -6.93
C GLN A 623 -42.42 12.74 -7.77
N LEU A 624 -42.07 12.42 -9.03
CA LEU A 624 -41.76 13.44 -10.02
C LEU A 624 -43.00 14.32 -10.13
N GLN A 625 -42.89 15.58 -9.71
CA GLN A 625 -43.92 16.55 -10.04
C GLN A 625 -43.91 16.69 -11.55
N ASP A 626 -44.99 16.26 -12.19
CA ASP A 626 -45.19 16.43 -13.62
C ASP A 626 -45.02 17.92 -13.94
N ALA A 627 -43.93 18.26 -14.63
CA ALA A 627 -43.64 19.63 -15.07
C ALA A 627 -44.68 20.17 -16.08
N SER A 628 -45.76 19.43 -16.35
CA SER A 628 -46.90 19.85 -17.16
C SER A 628 -47.81 20.86 -16.44
N SER A 629 -47.62 21.13 -15.14
CA SER A 629 -48.41 22.14 -14.41
C SER A 629 -47.72 23.49 -14.16
N LEU A 630 -46.48 23.70 -14.66
CA LEU A 630 -45.80 25.00 -14.61
C LEU A 630 -45.79 25.65 -16.00
N THR A 631 -46.98 26.04 -16.46
CA THR A 631 -47.13 27.12 -17.43
C THR A 631 -47.54 28.38 -16.67
N CYS A 632 -46.61 29.32 -16.56
CA CYS A 632 -46.87 30.74 -16.34
C CYS A 632 -45.77 31.53 -17.06
#